data_AF-A0A3D1Q9Q2-F1
#
_entry.id   AF-A0A3D1Q9Q2-F1
#
_cell.length_a   1.000
_cell.length_b   1.000
_cell.length_c   1.000
_cell.angle_alpha   90.00
_cell.angle_beta   90.00
_cell.angle_gamma   90.00
#
_symmetry.space_group_name_H-M   'P 1'
#
loop_
_entity.id
_entity.type
_entity.pdbx_description
1 polymer ?
#
loop_
_entity_poly.entity_id
_entity_poly.type
_entity_poly.pdbx_seq_one_letter_code
_entity_poly.pdbx_strand_id
1 'polypeptide(L)'
;LSRADARGTLTINTDNGSVTLLSNMLTGVAGISGGKAEISVGQGNKDDLPDDVKTAIGDRPLIQLTLSIDGRQTDWSNPNAPVTVSIPYTPTAAELANPESIVVWYIDGSG
;
A
#
# COMPACT_ATOMS: atom_id res chain seq x y z
N LEU A 1 9.02 -15.97 -1.04
CA LEU A 1 8.09 -15.13 -1.82
C LEU A 1 8.75 -14.57 -3.10
N SER A 2 9.59 -15.36 -3.79
CA SER A 2 10.57 -14.86 -4.77
C SER A 2 10.68 -15.70 -6.06
N ARG A 3 9.69 -16.56 -6.33
CA ARG A 3 9.63 -17.37 -7.56
C ARG A 3 8.76 -16.64 -8.58
N ALA A 4 9.08 -16.78 -9.88
CA ALA A 4 8.33 -16.11 -10.95
C ALA A 4 6.82 -16.43 -10.93
N ASP A 5 6.45 -17.67 -10.63
CA ASP A 5 5.05 -18.11 -10.58
C ASP A 5 4.42 -17.82 -9.20
N ALA A 6 3.30 -17.10 -9.20
CA ALA A 6 2.46 -16.94 -8.00
C ALA A 6 1.77 -18.27 -7.65
N ARG A 7 1.99 -18.79 -6.44
CA ARG A 7 1.38 -20.05 -5.95
C ARG A 7 0.54 -19.89 -4.69
N GLY A 8 0.10 -18.68 -4.40
CA GLY A 8 -0.64 -18.34 -3.19
C GLY A 8 -0.62 -16.85 -2.91
N THR A 9 -1.39 -16.47 -1.89
CA THR A 9 -1.54 -15.08 -1.44
C THR A 9 -1.21 -14.96 0.05
N LEU A 10 -0.80 -13.77 0.48
CA LEU A 10 -0.70 -13.36 1.87
C LEU A 10 -1.64 -12.18 2.08
N THR A 11 -2.60 -12.32 2.98
CA THR A 11 -3.49 -11.22 3.37
C THR A 11 -3.15 -10.76 4.78
N ILE A 12 -2.86 -9.47 4.93
CA ILE A 12 -2.64 -8.80 6.20
C ILE A 12 -3.92 -8.03 6.52
N ASN A 13 -4.55 -8.33 7.65
CA ASN A 13 -5.73 -7.63 8.13
C ASN A 13 -5.34 -6.72 9.29
N THR A 14 -5.83 -5.49 9.25
CA THR A 14 -5.65 -4.45 10.27
C THR A 14 -7.00 -3.82 10.57
N ASP A 15 -7.09 -3.04 11.65
CA ASP A 15 -8.31 -2.28 11.96
C ASP A 15 -8.66 -1.25 10.87
N ASN A 16 -7.66 -0.80 10.11
CA ASN A 16 -7.80 0.21 9.07
C ASN A 16 -8.03 -0.38 7.67
N GLY A 17 -8.14 -1.70 7.55
CA GLY A 17 -8.34 -2.40 6.28
C GLY A 17 -7.43 -3.60 6.07
N SER A 18 -7.36 -4.08 4.83
CA SER A 18 -6.56 -5.25 4.48
C SER A 18 -5.72 -5.05 3.22
N VAL A 19 -4.57 -5.72 3.20
CA VAL A 19 -3.65 -5.74 2.06
C VAL A 19 -3.40 -7.19 1.68
N THR A 20 -3.62 -7.52 0.42
CA THR A 20 -3.39 -8.86 -0.13
C THR A 20 -2.28 -8.82 -1.17
N LEU A 21 -1.30 -9.69 -1.00
CA LEU A 21 -0.07 -9.75 -1.77
C LEU A 21 0.04 -11.14 -2.41
N LEU A 22 0.52 -11.19 -3.65
CA LEU A 22 0.85 -12.47 -4.28
C LEU A 22 2.18 -13.01 -3.77
N SER A 23 2.29 -14.33 -3.71
CA SER A 23 3.48 -15.01 -3.18
C SER A 23 4.75 -14.81 -4.02
N ASN A 24 4.65 -14.29 -5.24
CA ASN A 24 5.77 -13.90 -6.08
C ASN A 24 6.11 -12.41 -5.96
N MET A 25 5.48 -11.65 -5.06
CA MET A 25 5.60 -10.19 -5.02
C MET A 25 7.02 -9.68 -4.77
N LEU A 26 7.88 -10.44 -4.08
CA LEU A 26 9.27 -10.04 -3.82
C LEU A 26 10.26 -10.52 -4.89
N THR A 27 9.76 -11.04 -6.01
CA THR A 27 10.60 -11.45 -7.15
C THR A 27 11.28 -10.23 -7.76
N GLY A 28 12.60 -10.30 -7.96
CA GLY A 28 13.39 -9.20 -8.53
C GLY A 28 13.83 -8.13 -7.53
N VAL A 29 13.40 -8.20 -6.27
CA VAL A 29 13.87 -7.29 -5.21
C VAL A 29 15.31 -7.62 -4.84
N ALA A 30 16.19 -6.62 -4.89
CA ALA A 30 17.60 -6.77 -4.52
C ALA A 30 17.76 -7.03 -3.00
N GLY A 31 18.74 -7.83 -2.61
CA GLY A 31 19.03 -8.13 -1.20
C GLY A 31 18.06 -9.10 -0.52
N ILE A 32 17.01 -9.56 -1.21
CA ILE A 32 16.02 -10.51 -0.64
C ILE A 32 16.62 -11.89 -0.33
N SER A 33 17.67 -12.29 -1.05
CA SER A 33 18.29 -13.61 -0.90
C SER A 33 19.15 -13.65 0.36
N GLY A 34 18.66 -14.35 1.37
CA GLY A 34 19.35 -14.53 2.66
C GLY A 34 19.06 -13.43 3.70
N GLY A 35 18.38 -12.35 3.29
CA GLY A 35 17.90 -11.29 4.18
C GLY A 35 16.50 -11.56 4.73
N LYS A 36 16.15 -10.84 5.79
CA LYS A 36 14.79 -10.78 6.34
C LYS A 36 14.00 -9.71 5.61
N ALA A 37 12.91 -10.13 4.97
CA ALA A 37 11.95 -9.20 4.39
C ALA A 37 10.86 -8.86 5.41
N GLU A 38 10.55 -7.57 5.51
CA GLU A 38 9.50 -7.04 6.38
C GLU A 38 8.57 -6.17 5.54
N ILE A 39 7.29 -6.55 5.50
CA ILE A 39 6.24 -5.75 4.87
C ILE A 39 5.43 -5.13 6.00
N SER A 40 5.35 -3.81 6.03
CA SER A 40 4.57 -3.08 7.02
C SER A 40 3.36 -2.44 6.37
N VAL A 41 2.20 -2.63 7.00
CA VAL A 41 0.92 -2.02 6.63
C VAL A 41 0.47 -1.19 7.81
N GLY A 42 0.22 0.09 7.59
CA GLY A 42 -0.20 1.01 8.65
C GLY A 42 -0.95 2.22 8.12
N GLN A 43 -1.37 3.08 9.04
CA GLN A 43 -1.88 4.40 8.69
C GLN A 43 -0.69 5.28 8.29
N GLY A 44 -0.80 5.96 7.14
CA GLY A 44 0.24 6.88 6.71
C GLY A 44 0.22 8.18 7.51
N ASN A 45 1.39 8.79 7.65
CA ASN A 45 1.53 10.09 8.29
C ASN A 45 1.17 11.20 7.29
N LYS A 46 0.04 11.87 7.53
CA LYS A 46 -0.39 13.00 6.70
C LYS A 46 0.51 14.22 6.89
N ASP A 47 1.17 14.36 8.05
CA ASP A 47 2.00 15.52 8.36
C ASP A 47 3.26 15.58 7.49
N ASP A 48 3.68 14.44 6.93
CA ASP A 48 4.86 14.34 6.06
C ASP A 48 4.55 14.64 4.58
N LEU A 49 3.28 14.83 4.22
CA LEU A 49 2.87 15.11 2.83
C LEU A 49 3.07 16.59 2.45
N PRO A 50 3.27 16.89 1.14
CA PRO A 50 3.19 18.25 0.62
C PRO A 50 1.84 18.92 0.90
N ASP A 51 1.81 20.25 1.06
CA ASP A 51 0.61 20.99 1.50
C ASP A 51 -0.58 20.87 0.53
N ASP A 52 -0.30 20.78 -0.77
CA ASP A 52 -1.31 20.55 -1.81
C ASP A 52 -1.91 19.14 -1.69
N VAL A 53 -1.08 18.12 -1.48
CA VAL A 53 -1.52 16.73 -1.27
C VAL A 53 -2.32 16.61 0.03
N LYS A 54 -1.86 17.23 1.13
CA LYS A 54 -2.60 17.31 2.40
C LYS A 54 -3.99 17.90 2.21
N THR A 55 -4.07 19.01 1.48
CA THR A 55 -5.33 19.70 1.21
C THR A 55 -6.28 18.83 0.37
N ALA A 56 -5.75 18.14 -0.65
CA ALA A 56 -6.54 17.29 -1.53
C ALA A 56 -7.10 16.05 -0.81
N ILE A 57 -6.30 15.42 0.06
CA ILE A 57 -6.72 14.22 0.81
C ILE A 57 -7.61 14.59 2.00
N GLY A 58 -7.31 15.70 2.68
CA GLY A 58 -8.01 16.13 3.88
C GLY A 58 -8.12 15.00 4.92
N ASP A 59 -9.34 14.72 5.37
CA ASP A 59 -9.60 13.72 6.41
C ASP A 59 -9.72 12.28 5.88
N ARG A 60 -9.56 12.05 4.57
CA ARG A 60 -9.74 10.72 3.97
C ARG A 60 -8.68 9.71 4.49
N PRO A 61 -8.97 8.39 4.47
CA PRO A 61 -8.02 7.38 4.91
C PRO A 61 -6.72 7.43 4.10
N LEU A 62 -5.59 7.25 4.79
CA LEU A 62 -4.26 7.12 4.17
C LEU A 62 -3.62 5.83 4.68
N ILE A 63 -3.37 4.89 3.78
CA ILE A 63 -2.70 3.62 4.08
C ILE A 63 -1.28 3.67 3.55
N GLN A 64 -0.32 3.35 4.41
CA GLN A 64 1.08 3.24 4.06
C GLN A 64 1.48 1.77 3.98
N LEU A 65 2.13 1.42 2.87
CA LEU A 65 2.69 0.10 2.60
C LEU A 65 4.18 0.27 2.33
N THR A 66 5.02 -0.36 3.16
CA THR A 66 6.48 -0.31 2.98
C THR A 66 7.08 -1.72 2.94
N LEU A 67 8.21 -1.84 2.24
CA LEU A 67 9.07 -3.01 2.26
C LEU A 67 10.42 -2.62 2.85
N SER A 68 10.90 -3.40 3.82
CA SER A 68 12.26 -3.31 4.33
C SER A 68 12.99 -4.65 4.20
N ILE A 69 14.28 -4.58 3.88
CA ILE A 69 15.20 -5.72 3.87
C ILE A 69 16.25 -5.47 4.95
N ASP A 70 16.32 -6.38 5.92
CA ASP A 70 17.24 -6.27 7.08
C ASP A 70 17.16 -4.89 7.77
N GLY A 71 15.93 -4.40 7.95
CA GLY A 71 15.64 -3.12 8.61
C GLY A 71 15.86 -1.87 7.75
N ARG A 72 16.25 -1.99 6.49
CA ARG A 72 16.36 -0.85 5.55
C ARG A 72 15.18 -0.82 4.60
N GLN A 73 14.43 0.28 4.60
CA GLN A 73 13.37 0.50 3.63
C GLN A 73 13.95 0.50 2.21
N THR A 74 13.30 -0.21 1.30
CA THR A 74 13.70 -0.33 -0.09
C THR A 74 12.54 0.01 -1.00
N ASP A 75 12.86 0.58 -2.16
CA ASP A 75 11.90 0.70 -3.24
C ASP A 75 11.45 -0.69 -3.68
N TRP A 76 10.18 -0.77 -4.05
CA TRP A 76 9.52 -2.02 -4.34
C TRP A 76 8.46 -1.84 -5.40
N SER A 77 8.60 -2.58 -6.50
CA SER A 77 7.61 -2.64 -7.57
C SER A 77 7.70 -3.99 -8.26
N ASN A 78 6.55 -4.62 -8.47
CA ASN A 78 6.44 -5.84 -9.27
C ASN A 78 5.13 -5.80 -10.08
N PRO A 79 5.19 -5.33 -11.34
CA PRO A 79 4.00 -5.22 -12.20
C PRO A 79 3.29 -6.55 -12.45
N ASN A 80 3.99 -7.68 -12.32
CA ASN A 80 3.43 -9.02 -12.51
C ASN A 80 2.77 -9.60 -11.26
N ALA A 81 2.80 -8.85 -10.15
CA ALA A 81 2.24 -9.26 -8.89
C ALA A 81 1.46 -8.09 -8.26
N PRO A 82 0.27 -7.72 -8.76
CA PRO A 82 -0.47 -6.59 -8.21
C PRO A 82 -0.81 -6.80 -6.72
N VAL A 83 -0.81 -5.68 -5.98
CA VAL A 83 -1.25 -5.63 -4.59
C VAL A 83 -2.71 -5.20 -4.56
N THR A 84 -3.54 -5.92 -3.80
CA THR A 84 -4.93 -5.55 -3.57
C THR A 84 -5.06 -4.91 -2.19
N VAL A 85 -5.63 -3.70 -2.13
CA VAL A 85 -5.88 -2.97 -0.89
C VAL A 85 -7.38 -2.77 -0.71
N SER A 86 -7.89 -3.09 0.47
CA SER A 86 -9.28 -2.89 0.87
C SER A 86 -9.32 -1.95 2.07
N ILE A 87 -9.99 -0.81 1.93
CA ILE A 87 -10.07 0.22 2.98
C ILE A 87 -11.54 0.39 3.35
N PRO A 88 -11.94 0.19 4.61
CA PRO A 88 -13.28 0.54 5.07
C PRO A 88 -13.52 2.04 4.83
N TYR A 89 -14.60 2.35 4.13
CA TYR A 89 -14.91 3.73 3.77
C TYR A 89 -16.39 4.02 4.01
N THR A 90 -16.66 5.12 4.70
CA THR A 90 -18.02 5.65 4.89
C THR A 90 -18.12 6.94 4.09
N PRO A 91 -18.74 6.91 2.89
CA PRO A 91 -18.89 8.10 2.09
C PRO A 91 -19.76 9.15 2.79
N THR A 92 -19.44 10.42 2.56
CA THR A 92 -20.30 11.54 2.97
C THR A 92 -21.59 11.57 2.13
N ALA A 93 -22.60 12.32 2.56
CA ALA A 93 -23.84 12.49 1.78
C ALA A 93 -23.59 13.05 0.37
N ALA A 94 -22.60 13.95 0.22
CA ALA A 94 -22.21 14.50 -1.08
C ALA A 94 -21.56 13.45 -2.00
N GLU A 95 -20.74 12.56 -1.44
CA GLU A 95 -20.13 11.45 -2.17
C GLU A 95 -21.15 10.36 -2.51
N LEU A 96 -22.11 10.07 -1.64
CA LEU A 96 -23.21 9.14 -1.97
C LEU A 96 -24.08 9.65 -3.12
N ALA A 97 -24.25 10.97 -3.23
CA ALA A 97 -24.97 11.59 -4.33
C ALA A 97 -24.16 11.57 -5.65
N ASN A 98 -22.84 11.41 -5.58
CA ASN A 98 -21.92 11.40 -6.73
C ASN A 98 -20.83 10.33 -6.51
N PRO A 99 -21.17 9.03 -6.48
CA PRO A 99 -20.24 7.97 -6.07
C PRO A 99 -19.01 7.86 -6.97
N GLU A 100 -19.13 8.26 -8.24
CA GLU A 100 -18.01 8.39 -9.19
C GLU A 100 -16.98 9.47 -8.81
N SER A 101 -17.29 10.32 -7.83
CA SER A 101 -16.37 11.34 -7.31
C SER A 101 -15.44 10.82 -6.21
N ILE A 102 -15.58 9.55 -5.79
CA ILE A 102 -14.64 8.91 -4.88
C ILE A 102 -13.43 8.43 -5.71
N VAL A 103 -12.29 9.08 -5.50
CA VAL A 103 -11.05 8.78 -6.19
C VAL A 103 -10.04 8.12 -5.26
N VAL A 104 -9.27 7.17 -5.78
CA VAL A 104 -8.15 6.53 -5.06
C VAL A 104 -6.86 7.09 -5.63
N TRP A 105 -6.02 7.61 -4.76
CA TRP A 105 -4.73 8.19 -5.13
C TRP A 105 -3.61 7.26 -4.71
N TYR A 106 -2.60 7.15 -5.57
CA TYR A 106 -1.31 6.58 -5.23
C TYR A 106 -0.33 7.73 -5.01
N ILE A 107 0.26 7.77 -3.82
CA ILE A 107 1.28 8.73 -3.41
C ILE A 107 2.58 7.95 -3.33
N ASP A 108 3.60 8.37 -4.06
CA ASP A 108 4.89 7.68 -4.05
C ASP A 108 5.77 8.13 -2.87
N GLY A 109 6.98 7.59 -2.78
CA GLY A 109 7.89 7.91 -1.68
C GLY A 109 8.38 9.35 -1.64
N SER A 110 8.10 10.16 -2.67
CA SER A 110 8.44 11.58 -2.75
C SER A 110 7.30 12.53 -2.38
N GLY A 111 6.09 12.00 -2.19
CA GLY A 111 4.88 12.79 -1.93
C GLY A 111 4.16 13.14 -3.21
#